data_AF-A0A646P2S8-F1
#
_entry.id   AF-A0A646P2S8-F1
#
_cell.length_a   1.000
_cell.length_b   1.000
_cell.length_c   1.000
_cell.angle_alpha   90.00
_cell.angle_beta   90.00
_cell.angle_gamma   90.00
#
_symmetry.space_group_name_H-M   'P 1'
#
loop_
_entity.id
_entity.type
_entity.pdbx_description
1 polymer ?
#
loop_
_entity_poly.entity_id
_entity_poly.type
_entity_poly.pdbx_seq_one_letter_code
_entity_poly.pdbx_strand_id
1 'polypeptide(L)'
;MMMRKFWPLLMAGSVGAMSVQAAPADTYELLVGSYTAGSSEGIYRLQFDSRTGQFSGKPVLAAKTANPSWLTVSKDQNYLFVVNENGPGQKDPVGRVSSYSIDPKNHQLTLLNQVQSLGNEPTHSSVAADGRHLFVANYSVLEDPGGSLAVLPVDAEGKLSAPVQLSGHPASRVNPERQASNHVHSVVSSPDGNYVFVQDLGADKVFVYHYDPKANHELPLTPANPPSVQLPPGSGPRHLLFSADGKHAWLTTEMSAQVAVFEYNEGKLTQTQLLDYAAGQPVSDKAGAALHASSDGKFLYVSNRGTANQLLVFSIDPATAHLKEIQRRSVDGDHPREFSLDPSGKFLLIANQKSNEIVVVERDPKTGLLGKTVQKLPIDAPSDLKFLVRQ
;
A
#
# COMPACT_ATOMS: atom_id res chain seq x y z
N MET A 1 86.80 -0.87 -18.92
CA MET A 1 86.04 -2.15 -18.82
C MET A 1 84.70 -1.84 -18.17
N MET A 2 83.62 -2.38 -18.74
CA MET A 2 82.21 -2.35 -18.29
C MET A 2 81.30 -1.15 -18.66
N MET A 3 80.56 -1.42 -19.73
CA MET A 3 79.18 -1.07 -20.10
C MET A 3 78.23 -0.55 -19.00
N ARG A 4 77.43 0.47 -19.35
CA ARG A 4 76.01 0.63 -18.96
C ARG A 4 75.24 1.30 -20.11
N LYS A 5 74.68 0.52 -21.03
CA LYS A 5 73.23 0.18 -21.18
C LYS A 5 72.31 1.40 -21.36
N PHE A 6 71.96 1.66 -22.62
CA PHE A 6 70.82 2.45 -23.05
C PHE A 6 69.51 1.77 -22.65
N TRP A 7 68.56 2.52 -22.11
CA TRP A 7 67.17 2.09 -21.92
C TRP A 7 66.28 2.83 -22.93
N PRO A 8 65.43 2.15 -23.72
CA PRO A 8 64.46 2.83 -24.56
C PRO A 8 63.23 3.20 -23.71
N LEU A 9 62.77 4.44 -23.86
CA LEU A 9 61.49 4.90 -23.36
C LEU A 9 60.36 4.12 -24.07
N LEU A 10 59.65 3.25 -23.34
CA LEU A 10 58.33 2.77 -23.75
C LEU A 10 57.28 3.82 -23.33
N MET A 11 56.72 4.54 -24.31
CA MET A 11 55.45 5.25 -24.14
C MET A 11 54.33 4.20 -24.08
N ALA A 12 53.91 3.84 -22.86
CA ALA A 12 52.69 3.06 -22.66
C ALA A 12 51.49 4.00 -22.85
N GLY A 13 50.80 3.86 -23.98
CA GLY A 13 49.50 4.49 -24.19
C GLY A 13 48.47 3.87 -23.24
N SER A 14 48.07 4.62 -22.21
CA SER A 14 46.95 4.27 -21.35
C SER A 14 45.65 4.46 -22.14
N VAL A 15 45.12 3.38 -22.70
CA VAL A 15 43.71 3.33 -23.11
C VAL A 15 42.91 3.32 -21.81
N GLY A 16 42.39 4.49 -21.43
CA GLY A 16 41.43 4.59 -20.34
C GLY A 16 40.20 3.76 -20.69
N ALA A 17 40.01 2.66 -19.97
CA ALA A 17 38.74 1.94 -20.00
C ALA A 17 37.67 2.91 -19.46
N MET A 18 36.88 3.49 -20.36
CA MET A 18 35.64 4.12 -19.95
C MET A 18 34.76 3.02 -19.38
N SER A 19 34.66 2.96 -18.06
CA SER A 19 33.58 2.25 -17.39
C SER A 19 32.27 2.82 -17.93
N VAL A 20 31.55 2.03 -18.72
CA VAL A 20 30.15 2.31 -19.03
C VAL A 20 29.41 2.18 -17.72
N GLN A 21 29.25 3.30 -17.03
CA GLN A 21 28.31 3.40 -15.92
C GLN A 21 26.94 3.13 -16.56
N ALA A 22 26.35 1.97 -16.31
CA ALA A 22 24.97 1.73 -16.69
C ALA A 22 24.14 2.84 -16.04
N ALA A 23 23.51 3.69 -16.86
CA ALA A 23 22.54 4.63 -16.35
C ALA A 23 21.49 3.82 -15.58
N PRO A 24 21.02 4.28 -14.39
CA PRO A 24 19.89 3.62 -13.76
C PRO A 24 18.76 3.55 -14.78
N ALA A 25 18.12 2.39 -14.90
CA ALA A 25 16.99 2.25 -15.79
C ALA A 25 15.90 3.21 -15.30
N ASP A 26 15.72 4.34 -15.98
CA ASP A 26 14.64 5.30 -15.69
C ASP A 26 13.26 4.75 -16.07
N THR A 27 13.17 3.46 -16.39
CA THR A 27 11.93 2.73 -16.66
C THR A 27 11.72 1.69 -15.58
N TYR A 28 10.59 1.78 -14.90
CA TYR A 28 10.21 0.87 -13.82
C TYR A 28 9.03 0.00 -14.25
N GLU A 29 8.98 -1.22 -13.73
CA GLU A 29 7.77 -2.04 -13.86
C GLU A 29 6.78 -1.66 -12.77
N LEU A 30 5.52 -1.47 -13.15
CA LEU A 30 4.40 -1.22 -12.26
C LEU A 30 3.43 -2.40 -12.34
N LEU A 31 3.13 -3.01 -11.20
CA LEU A 31 2.03 -3.94 -11.03
C LEU A 31 0.75 -3.19 -10.68
N VAL A 32 -0.37 -3.63 -11.26
CA VAL A 32 -1.69 -3.05 -11.03
C VAL A 32 -2.67 -4.12 -10.55
N GLY A 33 -3.22 -3.92 -9.35
CA GLY A 33 -4.35 -4.67 -8.81
C GLY A 33 -5.68 -4.13 -9.34
N SER A 34 -6.73 -4.94 -9.34
CA SER A 34 -8.04 -4.53 -9.87
C SER A 34 -9.21 -5.35 -9.29
N TYR A 35 -10.42 -4.85 -9.49
CA TYR A 35 -11.64 -5.65 -9.36
C TYR A 35 -12.04 -6.27 -10.70
N THR A 36 -12.57 -7.49 -10.69
CA THR A 36 -12.81 -8.31 -11.90
C THR A 36 -14.30 -8.58 -12.15
N ALA A 37 -15.19 -7.74 -11.62
CA ALA A 37 -16.62 -7.79 -11.94
C ALA A 37 -16.92 -7.29 -13.37
N GLY A 38 -16.03 -6.44 -13.91
CA GLY A 38 -16.08 -5.93 -15.27
C GLY A 38 -15.28 -6.77 -16.27
N SER A 39 -14.55 -6.09 -17.14
CA SER A 39 -13.65 -6.62 -18.15
C SER A 39 -12.23 -6.94 -17.65
N SER A 40 -11.83 -6.43 -16.48
CA SER A 40 -10.53 -6.79 -15.89
C SER A 40 -10.42 -8.31 -15.67
N GLU A 41 -9.25 -8.86 -16.00
CA GLU A 41 -8.93 -10.28 -15.84
C GLU A 41 -8.03 -10.59 -14.64
N GLY A 42 -7.49 -9.57 -13.95
CA GLY A 42 -6.67 -9.75 -12.76
C GLY A 42 -5.55 -8.72 -12.61
N ILE A 43 -4.31 -9.20 -12.52
CA ILE A 43 -3.13 -8.36 -12.27
C ILE A 43 -2.49 -7.98 -13.61
N TYR A 44 -2.18 -6.70 -13.79
CA TYR A 44 -1.50 -6.20 -14.97
C TYR A 44 -0.09 -5.71 -14.63
N ARG A 45 0.80 -5.77 -15.62
CA ARG A 45 2.11 -5.11 -15.60
C ARG A 45 2.18 -4.00 -16.65
N LEU A 46 2.88 -2.95 -16.30
CA LEU A 46 3.13 -1.77 -17.13
C LEU A 46 4.59 -1.35 -17.00
N GLN A 47 5.16 -0.84 -18.09
CA GLN A 47 6.48 -0.19 -18.05
C GLN A 47 6.28 1.33 -17.98
N PHE A 48 6.82 1.97 -16.95
CA PHE A 48 6.65 3.40 -16.67
C PHE A 48 7.99 4.12 -16.81
N ASP A 49 8.07 5.11 -17.70
CA ASP A 49 9.26 5.97 -17.87
C ASP A 49 9.20 7.15 -16.89
N SER A 50 10.00 7.09 -15.83
CA SER A 50 10.12 8.12 -14.78
C SER A 50 10.80 9.41 -15.24
N ARG A 51 11.24 9.54 -16.50
CA ARG A 51 11.65 10.84 -17.06
C ARG A 51 10.48 11.60 -17.65
N THR A 52 9.53 10.88 -18.25
CA THR A 52 8.44 11.47 -19.04
C THR A 52 7.08 11.37 -18.36
N GLY A 53 6.94 10.47 -17.38
CA GLY A 53 5.67 10.16 -16.73
C GLY A 53 4.73 9.35 -17.62
N GLN A 54 5.26 8.64 -18.62
CA GLN A 54 4.46 7.89 -19.59
C GLN A 54 4.66 6.38 -19.47
N PHE A 55 3.59 5.64 -19.69
CA PHE A 55 3.61 4.20 -19.89
C PHE A 55 4.04 3.83 -21.32
N SER A 56 4.89 2.82 -21.42
CA SER A 56 5.29 2.23 -22.70
C SER A 56 4.33 1.09 -23.07
N GLY A 57 3.57 1.27 -24.14
CA GLY A 57 2.66 0.23 -24.64
C GLY A 57 1.33 0.13 -23.87
N LYS A 58 0.68 -1.04 -23.99
CA LYS A 58 -0.61 -1.35 -23.34
C LYS A 58 -0.39 -2.17 -22.06
N PRO A 59 -1.33 -2.17 -21.10
CA PRO A 59 -1.30 -3.10 -19.97
C PRO A 59 -1.15 -4.55 -20.45
N VAL A 60 -0.22 -5.28 -19.86
CA VAL A 60 -0.01 -6.71 -20.13
C VAL A 60 -0.57 -7.50 -18.95
N LEU A 61 -1.43 -8.48 -19.22
CA LEU A 61 -1.95 -9.36 -18.17
C LEU A 61 -0.79 -10.18 -17.57
N ALA A 62 -0.47 -9.90 -16.32
CA ALA A 62 0.61 -10.57 -15.58
C ALA A 62 0.12 -11.84 -14.89
N ALA A 63 -1.12 -11.84 -14.37
CA ALA A 63 -1.76 -13.02 -13.82
C ALA A 63 -3.29 -12.92 -13.92
N LYS A 64 -3.94 -13.99 -14.39
CA LYS A 64 -5.40 -14.12 -14.37
C LYS A 64 -5.85 -14.58 -12.98
N THR A 65 -6.59 -13.74 -12.26
CA THR A 65 -7.03 -14.02 -10.89
C THR A 65 -8.20 -13.11 -10.52
N ALA A 66 -9.10 -13.57 -9.66
CA ALA A 66 -10.32 -12.83 -9.31
C ALA A 66 -10.05 -11.77 -8.24
N ASN A 67 -10.53 -10.54 -8.47
CA ASN A 67 -10.47 -9.40 -7.56
C ASN A 67 -9.13 -9.23 -6.81
N PRO A 68 -7.96 -9.18 -7.49
CA PRO A 68 -6.67 -8.92 -6.85
C PRO A 68 -6.58 -7.46 -6.41
N SER A 69 -7.32 -7.09 -5.36
CA SER A 69 -7.56 -5.68 -5.05
C SER A 69 -6.38 -5.01 -4.35
N TRP A 70 -5.53 -5.78 -3.67
CA TRP A 70 -4.34 -5.33 -2.96
C TRP A 70 -3.14 -6.24 -3.21
N LEU A 71 -1.99 -5.61 -3.44
CA LEU A 71 -0.73 -6.25 -3.79
C LEU A 71 0.32 -5.98 -2.70
N THR A 72 0.87 -7.03 -2.11
CA THR A 72 1.93 -6.93 -1.10
C THR A 72 3.19 -7.58 -1.63
N VAL A 73 4.15 -6.74 -2.04
CA VAL A 73 5.46 -7.20 -2.51
C VAL A 73 6.36 -7.45 -1.30
N SER A 74 6.99 -8.61 -1.25
CA SER A 74 8.04 -8.93 -0.28
C SER A 74 9.22 -7.94 -0.37
N LYS A 75 9.93 -7.75 0.75
CA LYS A 75 11.02 -6.76 0.84
C LYS A 75 12.13 -6.97 -0.20
N ASP A 76 12.44 -8.24 -0.50
CA ASP A 76 13.43 -8.65 -1.50
C ASP A 76 12.87 -8.71 -2.94
N GLN A 77 11.58 -8.43 -3.10
CA GLN A 77 10.83 -8.50 -4.35
C GLN A 77 10.96 -9.86 -5.05
N ASN A 78 11.07 -10.95 -4.28
CA ASN A 78 11.03 -12.32 -4.80
C ASN A 78 9.60 -12.86 -4.85
N TYR A 79 8.73 -12.34 -4.01
CA TYR A 79 7.34 -12.79 -3.85
C TYR A 79 6.35 -11.64 -3.91
N LEU A 80 5.18 -11.91 -4.48
CA LEU A 80 3.99 -11.07 -4.47
C LEU A 80 2.86 -11.83 -3.76
N PHE A 81 2.36 -11.28 -2.67
CA PHE A 81 1.16 -11.74 -2.01
C PHE A 81 -0.03 -10.89 -2.45
N VAL A 82 -1.16 -11.52 -2.74
CA VAL A 82 -2.32 -10.88 -3.33
C VAL A 82 -3.55 -11.27 -2.56
N VAL A 83 -4.29 -10.29 -2.05
CA VAL A 83 -5.64 -10.58 -1.55
C VAL A 83 -6.60 -10.69 -2.72
N ASN A 84 -7.47 -11.68 -2.68
CA ASN A 84 -8.55 -11.86 -3.62
C ASN A 84 -9.85 -11.48 -2.91
N GLU A 85 -10.32 -10.25 -3.13
CA GLU A 85 -11.40 -9.57 -2.37
C GLU A 85 -12.79 -10.08 -2.78
N ASN A 86 -12.95 -11.38 -2.62
CA ASN A 86 -14.12 -12.17 -2.94
C ASN A 86 -14.98 -12.37 -1.69
N GLY A 87 -16.27 -12.57 -1.88
CA GLY A 87 -17.20 -12.86 -0.79
C GLY A 87 -18.62 -13.13 -1.29
N PRO A 88 -19.57 -13.35 -0.37
CA PRO A 88 -20.93 -13.77 -0.71
C PRO A 88 -21.59 -12.88 -1.79
N GLY A 89 -22.21 -13.51 -2.78
CA GLY A 89 -22.84 -12.81 -3.91
C GLY A 89 -21.92 -12.54 -5.10
N GLN A 90 -20.61 -12.79 -4.98
CA GLN A 90 -19.66 -12.73 -6.10
C GLN A 90 -19.51 -14.09 -6.80
N LYS A 91 -18.90 -14.10 -8.00
CA LYS A 91 -18.70 -15.33 -8.81
C LYS A 91 -17.85 -16.38 -8.09
N ASP A 92 -16.77 -15.95 -7.44
CA ASP A 92 -16.09 -16.74 -6.41
C ASP A 92 -16.54 -16.16 -5.07
N PRO A 93 -17.30 -16.90 -4.25
CA PRO A 93 -17.81 -16.39 -2.99
C PRO A 93 -16.80 -16.49 -1.83
N VAL A 94 -15.58 -16.99 -2.09
CA VAL A 94 -14.60 -17.29 -1.05
C VAL A 94 -13.48 -16.25 -1.05
N GLY A 95 -13.29 -15.57 0.08
CA GLY A 95 -12.12 -14.73 0.32
C GLY A 95 -10.82 -15.54 0.32
N ARG A 96 -9.86 -15.13 -0.50
CA ARG A 96 -8.62 -15.89 -0.73
C ARG A 96 -7.39 -14.99 -0.68
N VAL A 97 -6.24 -15.64 -0.55
CA VAL A 97 -4.93 -15.04 -0.69
C VAL A 97 -4.08 -15.90 -1.61
N SER A 98 -3.50 -15.28 -2.63
CA SER A 98 -2.59 -15.92 -3.58
C SER A 98 -1.15 -15.50 -3.31
N SER A 99 -0.22 -16.42 -3.50
CA SER A 99 1.21 -16.12 -3.51
C SER A 99 1.80 -16.40 -4.89
N TYR A 100 2.63 -15.49 -5.39
CA TYR A 100 3.35 -15.61 -6.65
C TYR A 100 4.84 -15.40 -6.41
N SER A 101 5.69 -16.14 -7.11
CA SER A 101 7.10 -15.76 -7.28
C SER A 101 7.22 -14.72 -8.39
N ILE A 102 8.15 -13.80 -8.22
CA ILE A 102 8.51 -12.77 -9.21
C ILE A 102 9.87 -13.16 -9.81
N ASP A 103 9.91 -13.40 -11.12
CA ASP A 103 11.18 -13.64 -11.81
C ASP A 103 12.08 -12.38 -11.73
N PRO A 104 13.33 -12.49 -11.27
CA PRO A 104 14.19 -11.34 -11.03
C PRO A 104 14.69 -10.66 -12.32
N LYS A 105 14.55 -11.29 -13.49
CA LYS A 105 15.06 -10.77 -14.76
C LYS A 105 13.97 -10.11 -15.60
N ASN A 106 12.78 -10.69 -15.60
CA ASN A 106 11.67 -10.26 -16.47
C ASN A 106 10.36 -9.98 -15.71
N HIS A 107 10.38 -10.07 -14.38
CA HIS A 107 9.24 -9.84 -13.49
C HIS A 107 8.01 -10.70 -13.83
N GLN A 108 8.20 -11.85 -14.48
CA GLN A 108 7.13 -12.83 -14.70
C GLN A 108 6.58 -13.31 -13.36
N LEU A 109 5.25 -13.25 -13.22
CA LEU A 109 4.56 -13.80 -12.06
C LEU A 109 4.29 -15.29 -12.29
N THR A 110 4.68 -16.13 -11.34
CA THR A 110 4.32 -17.56 -11.33
C THR A 110 3.55 -17.86 -10.05
N LEU A 111 2.32 -18.36 -10.19
CA LEU A 111 1.49 -18.73 -9.03
C LEU A 111 2.17 -19.87 -8.26
N LEU A 112 2.44 -19.65 -6.98
CA LEU A 112 3.01 -20.65 -6.08
C LEU A 112 1.89 -21.47 -5.43
N ASN A 113 0.94 -20.79 -4.80
CA ASN A 113 -0.27 -21.39 -4.27
C ASN A 113 -1.35 -20.33 -3.95
N GLN A 114 -2.54 -20.80 -3.58
CA GLN A 114 -3.66 -19.97 -3.13
C GLN A 114 -4.35 -20.67 -1.95
N VAL A 115 -4.68 -19.90 -0.93
CA VAL A 115 -5.36 -20.38 0.29
C VAL A 115 -6.58 -19.52 0.60
N GLN A 116 -7.49 -20.01 1.45
CA GLN A 116 -8.60 -19.20 1.95
C GLN A 116 -8.09 -18.27 3.06
N SER A 117 -8.58 -17.04 3.11
CA SER A 117 -8.30 -16.13 4.25
C SER A 117 -9.17 -16.45 5.47
N LEU A 118 -10.15 -17.36 5.32
CA LEU A 118 -11.18 -17.70 6.31
C LEU A 118 -12.04 -16.50 6.76
N GLY A 119 -12.11 -15.46 5.93
CA GLY A 119 -13.06 -14.36 6.05
C GLY A 119 -13.52 -13.88 4.67
N ASN A 120 -14.49 -12.97 4.65
CA ASN A 120 -15.01 -12.39 3.41
C ASN A 120 -14.27 -11.11 3.03
N GLU A 121 -14.13 -10.87 1.74
CA GLU A 121 -13.55 -9.67 1.15
C GLU A 121 -12.21 -9.24 1.81
N PRO A 122 -11.15 -10.07 1.75
CA PRO A 122 -9.83 -9.63 2.18
C PRO A 122 -9.38 -8.45 1.31
N THR A 123 -9.16 -7.29 1.92
CA THR A 123 -8.97 -6.01 1.21
C THR A 123 -7.58 -5.41 1.37
N HIS A 124 -6.78 -5.94 2.30
CA HIS A 124 -5.41 -5.46 2.54
C HIS A 124 -4.56 -6.57 3.17
N SER A 125 -3.25 -6.54 2.93
CA SER A 125 -2.30 -7.40 3.66
C SER A 125 -0.97 -6.69 3.91
N SER A 126 -0.21 -7.20 4.88
CA SER A 126 1.19 -6.81 5.09
C SER A 126 2.02 -8.02 5.54
N VAL A 127 3.30 -8.04 5.17
CA VAL A 127 4.23 -9.10 5.55
C VAL A 127 4.91 -8.72 6.87
N ALA A 128 5.02 -9.66 7.79
CA ALA A 128 5.77 -9.48 9.02
C ALA A 128 7.25 -9.13 8.72
N ALA A 129 7.89 -8.37 9.61
CA ALA A 129 9.27 -7.91 9.39
C ALA A 129 10.28 -9.06 9.19
N ASP A 130 10.02 -10.23 9.76
CA ASP A 130 10.82 -11.45 9.60
C ASP A 130 10.45 -12.31 8.38
N GLY A 131 9.42 -11.91 7.62
CA GLY A 131 8.95 -12.61 6.43
C GLY A 131 8.17 -13.90 6.69
N ARG A 132 7.94 -14.29 7.96
CA ARG A 132 7.38 -15.62 8.30
C ARG A 132 5.86 -15.67 8.33
N HIS A 133 5.20 -14.52 8.36
CA HIS A 133 3.75 -14.42 8.34
C HIS A 133 3.28 -13.32 7.42
N LEU A 134 2.12 -13.54 6.81
CA LEU A 134 1.32 -12.54 6.13
C LEU A 134 0.10 -12.23 7.00
N PHE A 135 -0.08 -10.97 7.35
CA PHE A 135 -1.28 -10.47 8.02
C PHE A 135 -2.29 -10.02 6.98
N VAL A 136 -3.55 -10.40 7.15
CA VAL A 136 -4.62 -10.15 6.17
C VAL A 136 -5.82 -9.51 6.87
N ALA A 137 -6.32 -8.43 6.28
CA ALA A 137 -7.51 -7.72 6.71
C ALA A 137 -8.71 -8.22 5.90
N ASN A 138 -9.57 -9.04 6.51
CA ASN A 138 -10.88 -9.40 5.98
C ASN A 138 -11.88 -8.29 6.33
N TYR A 139 -12.40 -7.61 5.32
CA TYR A 139 -13.32 -6.50 5.51
C TYR A 139 -14.74 -6.98 5.88
N SER A 140 -15.25 -7.99 5.17
CA SER A 140 -16.63 -8.49 5.24
C SER A 140 -17.70 -7.41 5.11
N VAL A 141 -18.34 -7.26 3.95
CA VAL A 141 -19.47 -6.31 3.81
C VAL A 141 -20.69 -6.72 4.66
N LEU A 142 -20.87 -8.02 4.90
CA LEU A 142 -21.97 -8.56 5.70
C LEU A 142 -21.70 -8.48 7.21
N GLU A 143 -22.77 -8.29 7.99
CA GLU A 143 -22.72 -8.20 9.46
C GLU A 143 -22.23 -9.50 10.12
N ASP A 144 -22.59 -10.65 9.55
CA ASP A 144 -22.23 -11.98 10.03
C ASP A 144 -21.51 -12.76 8.90
N PRO A 145 -20.25 -13.19 9.08
CA PRO A 145 -19.47 -13.20 10.33
C PRO A 145 -18.81 -11.87 10.71
N GLY A 146 -18.95 -10.81 9.91
CA GLY A 146 -18.20 -9.58 10.08
C GLY A 146 -16.71 -9.72 9.70
N GLY A 147 -15.96 -8.63 9.85
CA GLY A 147 -14.55 -8.56 9.48
C GLY A 147 -13.65 -9.40 10.39
N SER A 148 -12.40 -9.59 9.98
CA SER A 148 -11.39 -10.24 10.84
C SER A 148 -9.97 -9.92 10.41
N LEU A 149 -9.05 -10.00 11.36
CA LEU A 149 -7.63 -10.18 11.09
C LEU A 149 -7.33 -11.66 10.92
N ALA A 150 -6.61 -12.05 9.87
CA ALA A 150 -6.08 -13.39 9.68
C ALA A 150 -4.54 -13.38 9.65
N VAL A 151 -3.92 -14.40 10.24
CA VAL A 151 -2.46 -14.59 10.23
C VAL A 151 -2.11 -15.87 9.49
N LEU A 152 -1.44 -15.74 8.35
CA LEU A 152 -1.08 -16.85 7.47
C LEU A 152 0.43 -17.08 7.53
N PRO A 153 0.91 -18.30 7.84
CA PRO A 153 2.33 -18.61 7.74
C PRO A 153 2.83 -18.54 6.30
N VAL A 154 4.06 -18.07 6.13
CA VAL A 154 4.81 -18.00 4.87
C VAL A 154 6.06 -18.86 5.01
N ASP A 155 6.24 -19.84 4.12
CA ASP A 155 7.44 -20.67 4.11
C ASP A 155 8.63 -20.01 3.37
N ALA A 156 9.78 -20.67 3.39
CA ALA A 156 11.01 -20.14 2.78
C ALA A 156 10.91 -19.98 1.25
N GLU A 157 10.02 -20.74 0.61
CA GLU A 157 9.69 -20.70 -0.80
C GLU A 157 8.53 -19.74 -1.12
N GLY A 158 8.07 -18.96 -0.13
CA GLY A 158 7.03 -17.95 -0.27
C GLY A 158 5.60 -18.50 -0.35
N LYS A 159 5.37 -19.80 -0.12
CA LYS A 159 4.02 -20.37 -0.12
C LYS A 159 3.30 -20.05 1.18
N LEU A 160 1.99 -19.88 1.05
CA LEU A 160 1.08 -19.62 2.16
C LEU A 160 0.55 -20.91 2.76
N SER A 161 0.47 -21.00 4.09
CA SER A 161 -0.34 -22.02 4.77
C SER A 161 -1.72 -21.48 5.16
N ALA A 162 -2.62 -22.37 5.58
CA ALA A 162 -3.91 -21.94 6.13
C ALA A 162 -3.70 -21.00 7.32
N PRO A 163 -4.64 -20.06 7.58
CA PRO A 163 -4.52 -19.16 8.72
C PRO A 163 -4.36 -19.94 10.04
N VAL A 164 -3.38 -19.54 10.85
CA VAL A 164 -3.16 -20.11 12.20
C VAL A 164 -3.93 -19.35 13.28
N GLN A 165 -4.27 -18.09 13.00
CA GLN A 165 -5.00 -17.22 13.92
C GLN A 165 -6.00 -16.35 13.17
N LEU A 166 -7.20 -16.22 13.74
CA LEU A 166 -8.24 -15.29 13.34
C LEU A 166 -8.62 -14.42 14.54
N SER A 167 -8.89 -13.13 14.31
CA SER A 167 -9.32 -12.21 15.36
C SER A 167 -10.39 -11.27 14.83
N GLY A 168 -11.59 -11.36 15.42
CA GLY A 168 -12.68 -10.39 15.22
C GLY A 168 -12.66 -9.32 16.32
N HIS A 169 -13.37 -8.23 16.09
CA HIS A 169 -13.42 -7.11 17.01
C HIS A 169 -14.85 -6.69 17.33
N PRO A 170 -15.13 -6.08 18.50
CA PRO A 170 -16.43 -5.49 18.75
C PRO A 170 -16.66 -4.25 17.88
N ALA A 171 -17.79 -4.23 17.16
CA ALA A 171 -18.25 -3.08 16.39
C ALA A 171 -18.63 -1.88 17.29
N SER A 172 -18.55 -0.67 16.76
CA SER A 172 -18.97 0.55 17.47
C SER A 172 -20.49 0.74 17.46
N ARG A 173 -21.17 0.23 16.42
CA ARG A 173 -22.62 0.38 16.18
C ARG A 173 -23.09 1.84 16.10
N VAL A 174 -22.17 2.77 15.82
CA VAL A 174 -22.49 4.20 15.69
C VAL A 174 -23.25 4.46 14.40
N ASN A 175 -22.77 3.91 13.28
CA ASN A 175 -23.48 3.92 12.02
C ASN A 175 -24.16 2.55 11.79
N PRO A 176 -25.50 2.48 11.67
CA PRO A 176 -26.23 1.22 11.57
C PRO A 176 -26.02 0.48 10.23
N GLU A 177 -25.53 1.16 9.19
CA GLU A 177 -25.31 0.56 7.87
C GLU A 177 -23.87 0.10 7.67
N ARG A 178 -22.90 0.84 8.20
CA ARG A 178 -21.46 0.67 7.94
C ARG A 178 -20.66 0.19 9.14
N GLN A 179 -21.27 0.12 10.32
CA GLN A 179 -20.61 -0.24 11.59
C GLN A 179 -21.50 -1.13 12.45
N ALA A 180 -22.44 -1.86 11.84
CA ALA A 180 -23.25 -2.88 12.52
C ALA A 180 -22.40 -4.06 13.00
N SER A 181 -21.38 -4.41 12.21
CA SER A 181 -20.29 -5.32 12.54
C SER A 181 -18.94 -4.63 12.46
N ASN A 182 -17.90 -5.37 12.81
CA ASN A 182 -16.52 -4.98 12.57
C ASN A 182 -16.14 -5.15 11.09
N HIS A 183 -15.18 -4.35 10.64
CA HIS A 183 -14.71 -4.31 9.26
C HIS A 183 -13.22 -3.97 9.24
N VAL A 184 -12.35 -4.99 9.36
CA VAL A 184 -10.89 -4.77 9.33
C VAL A 184 -10.51 -4.34 7.91
N HIS A 185 -10.04 -3.10 7.77
CA HIS A 185 -9.75 -2.51 6.47
C HIS A 185 -8.26 -2.52 6.15
N SER A 186 -7.37 -2.40 7.13
CA SER A 186 -5.94 -2.60 6.90
C SER A 186 -5.21 -3.14 8.12
N VAL A 187 -4.02 -3.67 7.84
CA VAL A 187 -3.13 -4.25 8.83
C VAL A 187 -1.70 -3.90 8.46
N VAL A 188 -0.96 -3.31 9.40
CA VAL A 188 0.42 -2.85 9.18
C VAL A 188 1.31 -3.21 10.36
N SER A 189 2.52 -3.65 10.06
CA SER A 189 3.55 -3.89 11.08
C SER A 189 4.14 -2.56 11.54
N SER A 190 4.54 -2.49 12.81
CA SER A 190 5.39 -1.41 13.29
C SER A 190 6.74 -1.41 12.55
N PRO A 191 7.43 -0.26 12.49
CA PRO A 191 8.76 -0.15 11.88
C PRO A 191 9.81 -1.06 12.52
N ASP A 192 9.67 -1.33 13.82
CA ASP A 192 10.53 -2.24 14.59
C ASP A 192 10.14 -3.73 14.44
N GLY A 193 8.99 -4.03 13.83
CA GLY A 193 8.50 -5.38 13.59
C GLY A 193 7.91 -6.09 14.81
N ASN A 194 7.82 -5.45 15.97
CA ASN A 194 7.34 -6.07 17.22
C ASN A 194 5.82 -5.96 17.42
N TYR A 195 5.16 -5.07 16.68
CA TYR A 195 3.73 -4.81 16.82
C TYR A 195 3.01 -4.87 15.48
N VAL A 196 1.71 -5.17 15.54
CA VAL A 196 0.80 -5.16 14.40
C VAL A 196 -0.39 -4.27 14.74
N PHE A 197 -0.65 -3.30 13.87
CA PHE A 197 -1.75 -2.33 13.97
C PHE A 197 -2.84 -2.69 12.99
N VAL A 198 -4.08 -2.75 13.49
CA VAL A 198 -5.22 -3.26 12.75
C VAL A 198 -6.33 -2.21 12.75
N GLN A 199 -6.54 -1.58 11.60
CA GLN A 199 -7.53 -0.53 11.41
C GLN A 199 -8.89 -1.17 11.16
N ASP A 200 -9.82 -1.00 12.10
CA ASP A 200 -11.16 -1.57 12.00
C ASP A 200 -12.18 -0.44 11.83
N LEU A 201 -12.70 -0.32 10.61
CA LEU A 201 -13.68 0.70 10.22
C LEU A 201 -14.96 0.54 11.04
N GLY A 202 -15.40 -0.69 11.24
CA GLY A 202 -16.62 -1.02 11.97
C GLY A 202 -16.54 -0.73 13.48
N ALA A 203 -15.32 -0.67 14.03
CA ALA A 203 -15.09 -0.51 15.47
C ALA A 203 -14.70 0.90 15.92
N ASP A 204 -14.44 1.83 15.00
CA ASP A 204 -13.82 3.14 15.29
C ASP A 204 -12.50 3.03 16.08
N LYS A 205 -11.74 1.96 15.83
CA LYS A 205 -10.52 1.65 16.59
C LYS A 205 -9.37 1.21 15.69
N VAL A 206 -8.16 1.46 16.19
CA VAL A 206 -6.95 0.73 15.78
C VAL A 206 -6.64 -0.28 16.87
N PHE A 207 -6.75 -1.57 16.59
CA PHE A 207 -6.29 -2.62 17.51
C PHE A 207 -4.80 -2.82 17.39
N VAL A 208 -4.15 -3.17 18.51
CA VAL A 208 -2.70 -3.31 18.60
C VAL A 208 -2.37 -4.68 19.18
N TYR A 209 -1.51 -5.41 18.48
CA TYR A 209 -1.03 -6.73 18.88
C TYR A 209 0.49 -6.71 18.99
N HIS A 210 1.04 -7.39 19.98
CA HIS A 210 2.44 -7.81 19.97
C HIS A 210 2.59 -9.00 19.03
N TYR A 211 3.67 -9.02 18.25
CA TYR A 211 4.02 -10.12 17.36
C TYR A 211 5.19 -10.90 17.93
N ASP A 212 4.91 -12.11 18.43
CA ASP A 212 5.93 -13.05 18.89
C ASP A 212 5.66 -14.45 18.34
N PRO A 213 6.07 -14.72 17.10
CA PRO A 213 5.90 -16.03 16.50
C PRO A 213 6.79 -17.09 17.15
N LYS A 214 7.80 -16.73 17.96
CA LYS A 214 8.67 -17.70 18.64
C LYS A 214 8.05 -18.19 19.94
N ALA A 215 7.29 -17.34 20.64
CA ALA A 215 6.57 -17.72 21.84
C ALA A 215 5.44 -18.72 21.53
N ASN A 216 4.69 -18.49 20.45
CA ASN A 216 3.63 -19.40 20.01
C ASN A 216 3.40 -19.32 18.50
N HIS A 217 3.69 -20.41 17.78
CA HIS A 217 3.51 -20.48 16.33
C HIS A 217 2.03 -20.55 15.91
N GLU A 218 1.14 -21.03 16.78
CA GLU A 218 -0.32 -21.10 16.51
C GLU A 218 -1.04 -19.81 16.90
N LEU A 219 -0.45 -19.01 17.79
CA LEU A 219 -0.99 -17.73 18.23
C LEU A 219 0.11 -16.65 18.23
N PRO A 220 0.62 -16.27 17.06
CA PRO A 220 1.74 -15.33 16.94
C PRO A 220 1.40 -13.90 17.36
N LEU A 221 0.11 -13.56 17.44
CA LEU A 221 -0.37 -12.24 17.88
C LEU A 221 -1.07 -12.33 19.23
N THR A 222 -0.63 -11.48 20.17
CA THR A 222 -1.31 -11.28 21.46
C THR A 222 -1.67 -9.81 21.64
N PRO A 223 -2.83 -9.45 22.20
CA PRO A 223 -3.20 -8.05 22.42
C PRO A 223 -2.10 -7.29 23.18
N ALA A 224 -1.76 -6.09 22.71
CA ALA A 224 -0.82 -5.21 23.38
C ALA A 224 -1.45 -4.51 24.60
N ASN A 225 -0.68 -3.68 25.30
CA ASN A 225 -1.18 -2.81 26.36
C ASN A 225 -0.79 -1.35 26.10
N PRO A 226 -1.73 -0.45 25.77
CA PRO A 226 -3.16 -0.71 25.58
C PRO A 226 -3.45 -1.58 24.34
N PRO A 227 -4.55 -2.35 24.31
CA PRO A 227 -4.88 -3.25 23.20
C PRO A 227 -5.47 -2.54 21.98
N SER A 228 -5.80 -1.26 22.11
CA SER A 228 -6.39 -0.48 21.03
C SER A 228 -6.27 1.03 21.29
N VAL A 229 -6.44 1.80 20.22
CA VAL A 229 -6.57 3.25 20.21
C VAL A 229 -7.97 3.59 19.70
N GLN A 230 -8.71 4.40 20.45
CA GLN A 230 -10.07 4.84 20.09
C GLN A 230 -10.01 6.09 19.22
N LEU A 231 -10.76 6.09 18.12
CA LEU A 231 -10.99 7.25 17.26
C LEU A 231 -12.40 7.83 17.53
N PRO A 232 -12.72 9.04 17.02
CA PRO A 232 -14.07 9.60 17.17
C PRO A 232 -15.16 8.63 16.68
N PRO A 233 -16.32 8.55 17.36
CA PRO A 233 -17.45 7.74 16.93
C PRO A 233 -17.87 8.03 15.49
N GLY A 234 -18.05 6.99 14.67
CA GLY A 234 -18.44 7.12 13.27
C GLY A 234 -17.34 7.61 12.33
N SER A 235 -16.07 7.52 12.75
CA SER A 235 -14.93 7.94 11.93
C SER A 235 -14.57 6.91 10.87
N GLY A 236 -14.61 5.62 11.22
CA GLY A 236 -14.24 4.53 10.34
C GLY A 236 -12.76 4.54 9.92
N PRO A 237 -11.82 4.18 10.82
CA PRO A 237 -10.39 4.04 10.51
C PRO A 237 -10.14 3.14 9.30
N ARG A 238 -9.30 3.59 8.35
CA ARG A 238 -9.11 2.92 7.07
C ARG A 238 -7.68 2.44 6.85
N HIS A 239 -6.75 3.31 6.47
CA HIS A 239 -5.33 2.98 6.23
C HIS A 239 -4.43 3.71 7.23
N LEU A 240 -3.34 3.06 7.68
CA LEU A 240 -2.31 3.65 8.53
C LEU A 240 -0.94 3.58 7.84
N LEU A 241 -0.16 4.65 7.98
CA LEU A 241 1.20 4.76 7.43
C LEU A 241 2.15 5.27 8.52
N PHE A 242 3.25 4.55 8.75
CA PHE A 242 4.33 5.04 9.61
C PHE A 242 5.25 6.01 8.86
N SER A 243 5.79 6.99 9.59
CA SER A 243 6.90 7.81 9.11
C SER A 243 8.16 6.97 8.91
N ALA A 244 9.06 7.40 8.02
CA ALA A 244 10.27 6.66 7.69
C ALA A 244 11.24 6.49 8.88
N ASP A 245 11.25 7.43 9.82
CA ASP A 245 12.00 7.33 11.07
C ASP A 245 11.32 6.45 12.14
N GLY A 246 10.10 6.01 11.85
CA GLY A 246 9.28 5.15 12.68
C GLY A 246 8.73 5.78 13.95
N LYS A 247 8.81 7.10 14.11
CA LYS A 247 8.38 7.81 15.33
C LYS A 247 6.94 8.32 15.29
N HIS A 248 6.35 8.37 14.10
CA HIS A 248 5.01 8.90 13.90
C HIS A 248 4.20 7.99 12.99
N ALA A 249 2.88 8.16 13.02
CA ALA A 249 1.98 7.53 12.08
C ALA A 249 0.87 8.49 11.66
N TRP A 250 0.38 8.30 10.43
CA TRP A 250 -0.80 8.96 9.90
C TRP A 250 -1.87 7.92 9.62
N LEU A 251 -3.14 8.27 9.83
CA LEU A 251 -4.27 7.38 9.59
C LEU A 251 -5.39 8.12 8.90
N THR A 252 -5.92 7.55 7.81
CA THR A 252 -7.15 8.03 7.18
C THR A 252 -8.36 7.45 7.85
N THR A 253 -9.40 8.26 7.99
CA THR A 253 -10.75 7.81 8.38
C THR A 253 -11.66 7.93 7.16
N GLU A 254 -12.33 6.83 6.80
CA GLU A 254 -13.17 6.77 5.61
C GLU A 254 -14.42 7.64 5.76
N MET A 255 -15.14 7.44 6.86
CA MET A 255 -16.50 7.93 7.03
C MET A 255 -16.53 9.38 7.49
N SER A 256 -15.53 9.82 8.27
CA SER A 256 -15.41 11.21 8.68
C SER A 256 -14.52 12.05 7.77
N ALA A 257 -13.76 11.44 6.85
CA ALA A 257 -12.81 12.12 5.97
C ALA A 257 -11.82 13.03 6.74
N GLN A 258 -11.11 12.39 7.67
CA GLN A 258 -10.09 13.01 8.51
C GLN A 258 -8.74 12.30 8.36
N VAL A 259 -7.67 13.00 8.73
CA VAL A 259 -6.35 12.40 8.96
C VAL A 259 -5.98 12.57 10.43
N ALA A 260 -5.78 11.46 11.13
CA ALA A 260 -5.21 11.47 12.47
C ALA A 260 -3.68 11.36 12.39
N VAL A 261 -2.98 12.12 13.21
CA VAL A 261 -1.51 12.07 13.38
C VAL A 261 -1.22 11.53 14.77
N PHE A 262 -0.28 10.60 14.85
CA PHE A 262 0.13 9.95 16.08
C PHE A 262 1.64 10.07 16.28
N GLU A 263 2.05 10.25 17.53
CA GLU A 263 3.36 9.80 17.99
C GLU A 263 3.31 8.29 18.25
N TYR A 264 4.36 7.57 17.86
CA TYR A 264 4.54 6.14 18.11
C TYR A 264 5.68 5.91 19.09
N ASN A 265 5.42 5.08 20.10
CA ASN A 265 6.44 4.57 21.00
C ASN A 265 6.07 3.17 21.48
N GLU A 266 6.83 2.15 21.05
CA GLU A 266 6.73 0.75 21.54
C GLU A 266 5.28 0.23 21.61
N GLY A 267 4.60 0.19 20.46
CA GLY A 267 3.21 -0.28 20.38
C GLY A 267 2.15 0.75 20.77
N LYS A 268 2.52 1.87 21.41
CA LYS A 268 1.57 2.92 21.76
C LYS A 268 1.50 4.00 20.68
N LEU A 269 0.30 4.27 20.17
CA LEU A 269 0.01 5.46 19.37
C LEU A 269 -0.69 6.51 20.24
N THR A 270 -0.14 7.72 20.28
CA THR A 270 -0.73 8.87 20.98
C THR A 270 -1.15 9.92 19.96
N GLN A 271 -2.45 10.18 19.84
CA GLN A 271 -2.96 11.13 18.85
C GLN A 271 -2.53 12.56 19.21
N THR A 272 -1.84 13.24 18.30
CA THR A 272 -1.35 14.62 18.48
C THR A 272 -2.03 15.63 17.57
N GLN A 273 -2.69 15.18 16.50
CA GLN A 273 -3.50 16.02 15.63
C GLN A 273 -4.63 15.19 15.02
N LEU A 274 -5.77 15.85 14.76
CA LEU A 274 -6.86 15.31 13.95
C LEU A 274 -7.31 16.41 13.00
N LEU A 275 -7.10 16.21 11.70
CA LEU A 275 -7.44 17.18 10.65
C LEU A 275 -8.68 16.72 9.90
N ASP A 276 -9.75 17.51 9.95
CA ASP A 276 -10.95 17.31 9.13
C ASP A 276 -10.84 18.08 7.82
N TYR A 277 -10.60 17.36 6.72
CA TYR A 277 -10.46 17.97 5.40
C TYR A 277 -11.78 18.04 4.63
N ALA A 278 -12.88 17.52 5.18
CA ALA A 278 -14.23 17.63 4.64
C ALA A 278 -15.15 18.46 5.57
N ALA A 279 -14.57 19.29 6.45
CA ALA A 279 -15.32 20.16 7.35
C ALA A 279 -16.27 21.07 6.56
N GLY A 280 -17.55 21.05 6.93
CA GLY A 280 -18.60 21.83 6.27
C GLY A 280 -18.98 21.35 4.86
N GLN A 281 -18.40 20.26 4.36
CA GLN A 281 -18.76 19.66 3.07
C GLN A 281 -19.93 18.67 3.23
N PRO A 282 -20.70 18.41 2.14
CA PRO A 282 -21.71 17.37 2.11
C PRO A 282 -21.21 16.01 2.59
N VAL A 283 -22.09 15.20 3.18
CA VAL A 283 -21.74 13.83 3.60
C VAL A 283 -21.25 12.99 2.43
N SER A 284 -21.77 13.22 1.22
CA SER A 284 -21.33 12.54 -0.01
C SER A 284 -19.87 12.81 -0.39
N ASP A 285 -19.25 13.87 0.15
CA ASP A 285 -17.83 14.18 -0.03
C ASP A 285 -16.93 13.47 0.99
N LYS A 286 -17.48 12.74 1.95
CA LYS A 286 -16.72 12.05 3.01
C LYS A 286 -16.48 10.60 2.64
N ALA A 287 -15.33 10.32 2.03
CA ALA A 287 -14.93 8.96 1.68
C ALA A 287 -13.41 8.83 1.59
N GLY A 288 -12.72 9.05 2.72
CA GLY A 288 -11.27 8.92 2.83
C GLY A 288 -10.79 7.55 2.34
N ALA A 289 -9.65 7.51 1.67
CA ALA A 289 -9.11 6.30 1.07
C ALA A 289 -7.63 6.09 1.43
N ALA A 290 -6.75 6.09 0.43
CA ALA A 290 -5.32 5.87 0.58
C ALA A 290 -4.59 7.10 1.13
N LEU A 291 -3.44 6.85 1.74
CA LEU A 291 -2.44 7.85 2.09
C LEU A 291 -1.03 7.33 1.78
N HIS A 292 -0.18 8.19 1.25
CA HIS A 292 1.24 7.91 1.01
C HIS A 292 2.07 9.15 1.27
N ALA A 293 3.28 8.97 1.82
CA ALA A 293 4.24 10.04 2.03
C ALA A 293 5.28 10.07 0.90
N SER A 294 5.83 11.24 0.63
CA SER A 294 7.02 11.34 -0.22
C SER A 294 8.21 10.65 0.43
N SER A 295 9.13 10.12 -0.40
CA SER A 295 10.31 9.40 0.08
C SER A 295 11.25 10.25 0.94
N ASP A 296 11.21 11.57 0.81
CA ASP A 296 11.95 12.52 1.65
C ASP A 296 11.22 12.91 2.94
N GLY A 297 10.02 12.36 3.18
CA GLY A 297 9.23 12.57 4.39
C GLY A 297 8.64 13.97 4.55
N LYS A 298 8.64 14.81 3.51
CA LYS A 298 8.19 16.21 3.60
C LYS A 298 6.73 16.43 3.26
N PHE A 299 6.11 15.52 2.51
CA PHE A 299 4.74 15.68 2.03
C PHE A 299 3.93 14.40 2.24
N LEU A 300 2.68 14.57 2.66
CA LEU A 300 1.68 13.51 2.73
C LEU A 300 0.59 13.78 1.69
N TYR A 301 0.16 12.73 1.02
CA TYR A 301 -0.92 12.75 0.04
C TYR A 301 -2.06 11.90 0.58
N VAL A 302 -3.30 12.35 0.38
CA VAL A 302 -4.50 11.59 0.79
C VAL A 302 -5.52 11.65 -0.32
N SER A 303 -6.01 10.49 -0.75
CA SER A 303 -7.14 10.40 -1.68
C SER A 303 -8.46 10.45 -0.93
N ASN A 304 -9.41 11.23 -1.46
CA ASN A 304 -10.78 11.29 -0.99
C ASN A 304 -11.73 10.98 -2.16
N ARG A 305 -12.58 9.98 -1.97
CA ARG A 305 -13.56 9.51 -2.97
C ARG A 305 -14.86 10.31 -2.82
N GLY A 306 -16.00 9.65 -3.06
CA GLY A 306 -17.31 10.27 -2.95
C GLY A 306 -17.55 11.24 -4.11
N THR A 307 -18.35 12.28 -3.89
CA THR A 307 -18.60 13.31 -4.90
C THR A 307 -17.43 14.30 -5.05
N ALA A 308 -16.48 14.31 -4.11
CA ALA A 308 -15.34 15.21 -4.14
C ALA A 308 -14.23 14.77 -5.10
N ASN A 309 -13.96 13.46 -5.21
CA ASN A 309 -12.98 12.85 -6.13
C ASN A 309 -11.68 13.68 -6.27
N GLN A 310 -10.94 13.78 -5.17
CA GLN A 310 -9.77 14.66 -5.05
C GLN A 310 -8.58 13.98 -4.35
N LEU A 311 -7.40 14.47 -4.69
CA LEU A 311 -6.14 14.25 -3.96
C LEU A 311 -5.84 15.51 -3.15
N LEU A 312 -5.64 15.33 -1.84
CA LEU A 312 -5.19 16.35 -0.93
C LEU A 312 -3.68 16.23 -0.72
N VAL A 313 -2.99 17.37 -0.64
CA VAL A 313 -1.55 17.46 -0.40
C VAL A 313 -1.32 18.22 0.89
N PHE A 314 -0.50 17.65 1.76
CA PHE A 314 -0.10 18.24 3.03
C PHE A 314 1.43 18.38 3.09
N SER A 315 1.91 19.50 3.62
CA SER A 315 3.28 19.57 4.12
C SER A 315 3.36 18.95 5.51
N ILE A 316 4.44 18.23 5.78
CA ILE A 316 4.72 17.56 7.06
C ILE A 316 5.67 18.44 7.88
N ASP A 317 5.30 18.76 9.12
CA ASP A 317 6.23 19.34 10.08
C ASP A 317 7.30 18.30 10.47
N PRO A 318 8.60 18.58 10.30
CA PRO A 318 9.66 17.59 10.50
C PRO A 318 9.87 17.22 11.97
N ALA A 319 9.37 18.00 12.93
CA ALA A 319 9.51 17.72 14.36
C ALA A 319 8.31 16.95 14.90
N THR A 320 7.09 17.32 14.50
CA THR A 320 5.85 16.79 15.09
C THR A 320 5.06 15.87 14.17
N ALA A 321 5.49 15.73 12.91
CA ALA A 321 4.75 15.07 11.83
C ALA A 321 3.35 15.67 11.55
N HIS A 322 3.06 16.87 12.11
CA HIS A 322 1.78 17.54 11.90
C HIS A 322 1.62 17.94 10.43
N LEU A 323 0.37 17.91 10.01
CA LEU A 323 -0.04 18.16 8.64
C LEU A 323 -0.59 19.57 8.50
N LYS A 324 -0.16 20.25 7.44
CA LYS A 324 -0.77 21.48 6.95
C LYS A 324 -1.16 21.28 5.49
N GLU A 325 -2.44 21.44 5.18
CA GLU A 325 -2.93 21.33 3.80
C GLU A 325 -2.32 22.45 2.95
N ILE A 326 -1.80 22.09 1.78
CA ILE A 326 -1.20 23.02 0.81
C ILE A 326 -1.86 22.96 -0.57
N GLN A 327 -2.63 21.90 -0.86
CA GLN A 327 -3.34 21.77 -2.14
C GLN A 327 -4.51 20.78 -2.05
N ARG A 328 -5.55 21.06 -2.83
CA ARG A 328 -6.54 20.09 -3.29
C ARG A 328 -6.52 20.06 -4.81
N ARG A 329 -6.58 18.86 -5.38
CA ARG A 329 -6.59 18.66 -6.83
C ARG A 329 -7.65 17.63 -7.18
N SER A 330 -8.44 17.87 -8.22
CA SER A 330 -9.25 16.80 -8.82
C SER A 330 -8.37 15.60 -9.17
N VAL A 331 -8.91 14.39 -9.17
CA VAL A 331 -8.21 13.20 -9.67
C VAL A 331 -8.39 12.98 -11.17
N ASP A 332 -9.10 13.89 -11.83
CA ASP A 332 -9.50 13.81 -13.23
C ASP A 332 -10.23 12.50 -13.57
N GLY A 333 -10.96 11.93 -12.62
CA GLY A 333 -11.70 10.68 -12.76
C GLY A 333 -12.60 10.45 -11.55
N ASP A 334 -13.03 9.20 -11.35
CA ASP A 334 -13.96 8.82 -10.29
C ASP A 334 -13.44 7.67 -9.42
N HIS A 335 -13.61 7.83 -8.11
CA HIS A 335 -13.28 6.86 -7.07
C HIS A 335 -11.79 6.53 -7.01
N PRO A 336 -10.93 7.50 -6.64
CA PRO A 336 -9.50 7.29 -6.45
C PRO A 336 -9.28 6.34 -5.25
N ARG A 337 -9.21 5.04 -5.53
CA ARG A 337 -9.15 3.98 -4.51
C ARG A 337 -7.75 3.86 -3.91
N GLU A 338 -6.75 4.04 -4.76
CA GLU A 338 -5.32 4.03 -4.43
C GLU A 338 -4.55 4.98 -5.34
N PHE A 339 -3.30 5.27 -4.96
CA PHE A 339 -2.34 5.98 -5.79
C PHE A 339 -0.92 5.59 -5.40
N SER A 340 0.06 5.87 -6.26
CA SER A 340 1.47 5.68 -5.93
C SER A 340 2.28 6.88 -6.41
N LEU A 341 3.29 7.27 -5.63
CA LEU A 341 4.38 8.08 -6.16
C LEU A 341 5.28 7.19 -7.01
N ASP A 342 5.82 7.73 -8.10
CA ASP A 342 6.84 7.03 -8.86
C ASP A 342 8.18 7.00 -8.09
N PRO A 343 9.10 6.07 -8.42
CA PRO A 343 10.37 5.95 -7.69
C PRO A 343 11.25 7.22 -7.74
N SER A 344 11.11 8.05 -8.78
CA SER A 344 11.83 9.33 -8.85
C SER A 344 11.17 10.45 -8.02
N GLY A 345 9.92 10.25 -7.59
CA GLY A 345 9.11 11.23 -6.86
C GLY A 345 8.64 12.41 -7.71
N LYS A 346 8.76 12.36 -9.04
CA LYS A 346 8.36 13.43 -9.97
C LYS A 346 6.95 13.25 -10.51
N PHE A 347 6.34 12.09 -10.29
CA PHE A 347 4.99 11.77 -10.76
C PHE A 347 4.19 11.08 -9.67
N LEU A 348 2.88 11.27 -9.73
CA LEU A 348 1.90 10.56 -8.92
C LEU A 348 0.89 9.90 -9.86
N LEU A 349 0.65 8.61 -9.64
CA LEU A 349 -0.23 7.77 -10.43
C LEU A 349 -1.48 7.47 -9.60
N ILE A 350 -2.67 7.82 -10.09
CA ILE A 350 -3.94 7.69 -9.37
C ILE A 350 -4.77 6.58 -10.02
N ALA A 351 -5.15 5.57 -9.25
CA ALA A 351 -6.05 4.50 -9.68
C ALA A 351 -7.52 4.91 -9.46
N ASN A 352 -8.16 5.42 -10.52
CA ASN A 352 -9.56 5.80 -10.50
C ASN A 352 -10.43 4.59 -10.83
N GLN A 353 -10.93 3.92 -9.79
CA GLN A 353 -11.62 2.65 -9.90
C GLN A 353 -12.89 2.75 -10.73
N LYS A 354 -13.71 3.79 -10.56
CA LYS A 354 -15.04 3.86 -11.21
C LYS A 354 -15.00 4.48 -12.61
N SER A 355 -13.97 5.26 -12.92
CA SER A 355 -13.75 5.79 -14.27
C SER A 355 -12.81 4.93 -15.13
N ASN A 356 -12.38 3.77 -14.63
CA ASN A 356 -11.60 2.78 -15.39
C ASN A 356 -10.34 3.36 -16.04
N GLU A 357 -9.56 4.11 -15.24
CA GLU A 357 -8.31 4.71 -15.71
C GLU A 357 -7.28 4.85 -14.59
N ILE A 358 -6.00 4.80 -14.98
CA ILE A 358 -4.91 5.37 -14.19
C ILE A 358 -4.59 6.76 -14.76
N VAL A 359 -4.61 7.77 -13.89
CA VAL A 359 -4.23 9.15 -14.23
C VAL A 359 -2.84 9.42 -13.68
N VAL A 360 -1.91 9.84 -14.54
CA VAL A 360 -0.55 10.24 -14.14
C VAL A 360 -0.47 11.76 -14.12
N VAL A 361 0.00 12.31 -13.01
CA VAL A 361 0.16 13.76 -12.81
C VAL A 361 1.59 14.09 -12.43
N GLU A 362 2.06 15.27 -12.83
CA GLU A 362 3.35 15.79 -12.36
C GLU A 362 3.31 16.07 -10.86
N ARG A 363 4.45 15.89 -10.20
CA ARG A 363 4.70 16.29 -8.82
C ARG A 363 5.99 17.10 -8.79
N ASP A 364 5.94 18.30 -8.22
CA ASP A 364 7.15 19.04 -7.89
C ASP A 364 7.75 18.48 -6.58
N PRO A 365 8.94 17.86 -6.59
CA PRO A 365 9.52 17.28 -5.38
C PRO A 365 9.90 18.31 -4.31
N LYS A 366 10.09 19.58 -4.69
CA LYS A 366 10.48 20.63 -3.75
C LYS A 366 9.29 21.20 -2.99
N THR A 367 8.16 21.36 -3.67
CA THR A 367 6.95 21.98 -3.11
C THR A 367 5.87 20.97 -2.73
N GLY A 368 5.98 19.73 -3.21
CA GLY A 368 5.00 18.68 -3.03
C GLY A 368 3.75 18.83 -3.89
N LEU A 369 3.60 19.95 -4.60
CA LEU A 369 2.41 20.27 -5.37
C LEU A 369 2.26 19.34 -6.58
N LEU A 370 1.03 18.96 -6.85
CA LEU A 370 0.61 18.19 -8.01
C LEU A 370 0.22 19.11 -9.16
N GLY A 371 0.76 18.82 -10.35
CA GLY A 371 0.64 19.64 -11.54
C GLY A 371 -0.34 19.07 -12.57
N LYS A 372 0.01 19.30 -13.85
CA LYS A 372 -0.79 18.85 -15.00
C LYS A 372 -0.83 17.33 -15.08
N THR A 373 -1.91 16.84 -15.68
CA THR A 373 -2.03 15.45 -16.11
C THR A 373 -1.14 15.23 -17.32
N VAL A 374 -0.26 14.22 -17.23
CA VAL A 374 0.67 13.86 -18.32
C VAL A 374 0.16 12.68 -19.13
N GLN A 375 -0.62 11.80 -18.52
CA GLN A 375 -1.24 10.67 -19.19
C GLN A 375 -2.51 10.22 -18.49
N LYS A 376 -3.47 9.74 -19.28
CA LYS A 376 -4.59 8.92 -18.82
C LYS A 376 -4.51 7.58 -19.52
N LEU A 377 -4.47 6.50 -18.75
CA LEU A 377 -4.36 5.14 -19.26
C LEU A 377 -5.64 4.37 -18.93
N PRO A 378 -6.45 3.97 -19.93
CA PRO A 378 -7.60 3.12 -19.70
C PRO A 378 -7.18 1.75 -19.13
N ILE A 379 -7.78 1.38 -18.00
CA ILE A 379 -7.64 0.06 -17.36
C ILE A 379 -8.86 -0.13 -16.46
N ASP A 380 -9.49 -1.30 -16.53
CA ASP A 380 -10.77 -1.50 -15.86
C ASP A 380 -10.59 -1.70 -14.35
N ALA A 381 -11.35 -0.94 -13.56
CA ALA A 381 -11.41 -0.97 -12.10
C ALA A 381 -10.06 -1.14 -11.35
N PRO A 382 -9.04 -0.30 -11.62
CA PRO A 382 -7.75 -0.39 -10.93
C PRO A 382 -7.93 -0.05 -9.45
N SER A 383 -7.24 -0.78 -8.57
CA SER A 383 -7.44 -0.68 -7.12
C SER A 383 -6.15 -0.63 -6.30
N ASP A 384 -4.99 -0.97 -6.88
CA ASP A 384 -3.68 -0.85 -6.23
C ASP A 384 -2.56 -0.71 -7.28
N LEU A 385 -1.47 -0.05 -6.91
CA LEU A 385 -0.33 0.29 -7.76
C LEU A 385 0.97 -0.01 -7.00
N LYS A 386 1.84 -0.88 -7.52
CA LYS A 386 3.11 -1.25 -6.88
C LYS A 386 4.27 -1.26 -7.87
N PHE A 387 5.23 -0.35 -7.67
CA PHE A 387 6.46 -0.34 -8.45
C PHE A 387 7.41 -1.45 -8.00
N LEU A 388 8.02 -2.13 -8.97
CA LEU A 388 9.16 -3.02 -8.76
C LEU A 388 10.43 -2.19 -8.94
N VAL A 389 11.16 -1.98 -7.84
CA VAL A 389 12.35 -1.11 -7.76
C VAL A 389 13.61 -1.89 -7.39
N ARG A 390 13.62 -3.19 -7.68
CA ARG A 390 14.75 -4.06 -7.37
C ARG A 390 16.03 -3.48 -7.97
N GLN A 391 17.02 -3.21 -7.11
CA GLN A 391 18.36 -2.83 -7.52
C GLN A 391 19.19 -4.05 -7.88
#